data_AF-A0A7V7CW67-F1
#
_entry.id   AF-A0A7V7CW67-F1
#
_cell.length_a   1.000
_cell.length_b   1.000
_cell.length_c   1.000
_cell.angle_alpha   90.00
_cell.angle_beta   90.00
_cell.angle_gamma   90.00
#
_symmetry.space_group_name_H-M   'P 1'
#
loop_
_entity.id
_entity.type
_entity.pdbx_description
1 polymer ?
#
loop_
_entity_poly.entity_id
_entity_poly.type
_entity_poly.pdbx_seq_one_letter_code
_entity_poly.pdbx_strand_id
1 'polypeptide(L)'
;RFPQSRFARDARLKIDLTRDHLAGKEMAIGRYYERQRMFLAAVNRYRNVIDKYQTTTHVPEALHRLAECYESLGLHDEAVKTAAVLGYNYPGADWYGDSYGLVGGTAPATEPKKDRTWFEWLW
;
A
#
# COMPACT_ATOMS: atom_id res chain seq x y z
N ARG A 1 -20.76 -10.18 -22.99
CA ARG A 1 -19.29 -10.14 -22.77
C ARG A 1 -18.66 -11.31 -23.53
N PHE A 2 -17.46 -11.17 -24.11
CA PHE A 2 -16.79 -12.21 -24.92
C PHE A 2 -15.42 -12.62 -24.36
N PRO A 3 -15.36 -13.25 -23.17
CA PRO A 3 -14.10 -13.57 -22.48
C PRO A 3 -13.24 -14.62 -23.19
N GLN A 4 -13.81 -15.43 -24.10
CA GLN A 4 -13.12 -16.50 -24.83
C GLN A 4 -12.78 -16.12 -26.28
N SER A 5 -12.96 -14.86 -26.68
CA SER A 5 -12.58 -14.40 -28.02
C SER A 5 -11.06 -14.45 -28.20
N ARG A 6 -10.58 -14.65 -29.44
CA ARG A 6 -9.14 -14.62 -29.76
C ARG A 6 -8.45 -13.32 -29.31
N PHE A 7 -9.22 -12.22 -29.22
CA PHE A 7 -8.72 -10.90 -28.82
C PHE A 7 -8.72 -10.69 -27.29
N ALA A 8 -9.36 -11.57 -26.52
CA ALA A 8 -9.54 -11.36 -25.08
C ALA A 8 -8.22 -11.34 -24.31
N ARG A 9 -7.26 -12.20 -24.69
CA ARG A 9 -5.92 -12.24 -24.08
C ARG A 9 -5.14 -10.97 -24.34
N ASP A 10 -5.11 -10.51 -25.59
CA ASP A 10 -4.42 -9.27 -25.99
C ASP A 10 -5.03 -8.04 -25.33
N ALA A 11 -6.37 -7.95 -25.31
CA ALA A 11 -7.07 -6.86 -24.64
C ALA A 11 -6.77 -6.81 -23.13
N ARG A 12 -6.71 -7.97 -22.46
CA ARG A 12 -6.39 -8.03 -21.03
C ARG A 12 -4.97 -7.55 -20.74
N LEU A 13 -3.99 -7.97 -21.53
CA LEU A 13 -2.61 -7.49 -21.39
C LEU A 13 -2.50 -5.98 -21.58
N LYS A 14 -3.20 -5.41 -22.56
CA LYS A 14 -3.24 -3.95 -22.79
C LYS A 14 -3.89 -3.19 -21.64
N ILE A 15 -4.95 -3.73 -21.06
CA ILE A 15 -5.59 -3.14 -19.87
C ILE A 15 -4.63 -3.14 -18.69
N ASP A 16 -3.94 -4.25 -18.45
CA ASP A 16 -3.00 -4.38 -17.34
C ASP A 16 -1.81 -3.42 -17.52
N LEU A 17 -1.25 -3.31 -18.73
CA LEU A 17 -0.22 -2.31 -19.06
C LEU A 17 -0.71 -0.87 -18.85
N THR A 18 -1.95 -0.58 -19.24
CA THR A 18 -2.53 0.76 -19.06
C THR A 18 -2.69 1.10 -17.58
N ARG A 19 -3.13 0.14 -16.76
CA ARG A 19 -3.21 0.31 -15.31
C ARG A 19 -1.85 0.55 -14.68
N ASP A 20 -0.84 -0.17 -15.13
CA ASP A 20 0.53 0.01 -14.66
C ASP A 20 1.05 1.43 -14.96
N HIS A 21 0.86 1.92 -16.19
CA HIS A 21 1.20 3.31 -16.54
C HIS A 21 0.45 4.36 -15.72
N LEU A 22 -0.85 4.14 -15.45
CA LEU A 22 -1.65 5.05 -14.63
C LEU A 22 -1.18 5.05 -13.17
N ALA A 23 -0.83 3.89 -12.62
CA ALA A 23 -0.23 3.77 -11.30
C ALA A 23 1.12 4.48 -11.23
N GLY A 24 1.99 4.27 -12.23
CA GLY A 24 3.28 4.94 -12.34
C GLY A 24 3.16 6.46 -12.39
N LYS A 25 2.12 7.00 -13.04
CA LYS A 25 1.82 8.43 -13.02
C LYS A 25 1.45 8.93 -11.63
N GLU A 26 0.55 8.24 -10.91
CA GLU A 26 0.20 8.63 -9.54
C GLU A 26 1.43 8.58 -8.62
N MET A 27 2.28 7.56 -8.77
CA MET A 27 3.55 7.45 -8.04
C MET A 27 4.48 8.63 -8.32
N ALA A 28 4.63 9.05 -9.58
CA ALA A 28 5.47 10.19 -9.94
C ALA A 28 4.99 11.49 -9.27
N ILE A 29 3.68 11.72 -9.24
CA ILE A 29 3.07 12.89 -8.59
C ILE A 29 3.20 12.80 -7.06
N GLY A 30 2.97 11.61 -6.49
CA GLY A 30 3.15 11.36 -5.06
C GLY A 30 4.55 11.70 -4.59
N ARG A 31 5.58 11.14 -5.28
CA ARG A 31 6.99 11.41 -4.97
C ARG A 31 7.35 12.89 -5.14
N TYR A 32 6.73 13.57 -6.10
CA TYR A 32 6.92 15.01 -6.26
C TYR A 32 6.41 15.77 -5.03
N TYR A 33 5.19 15.51 -4.57
CA TYR A 33 4.64 16.16 -3.38
C TYR A 33 5.41 15.82 -2.11
N GLU A 34 5.82 14.58 -1.94
CA GLU A 34 6.61 14.13 -0.80
C GLU A 34 7.95 14.87 -0.72
N ARG A 35 8.68 15.00 -1.83
CA ARG A 35 9.94 15.78 -1.88
C ARG A 35 9.74 17.26 -1.52
N GLN A 36 8.54 17.80 -1.74
CA GLN A 36 8.17 19.16 -1.34
C GLN A 36 7.63 19.24 0.09
N ARG A 37 7.70 18.16 0.87
CA ARG A 37 7.12 18.01 2.22
C ARG A 37 5.60 18.23 2.27
N MET A 38 4.91 18.08 1.14
CA MET A 38 3.45 18.14 1.04
C MET A 38 2.84 16.75 1.33
N PHE A 39 3.08 16.24 2.54
CA PHE A 39 2.80 14.83 2.89
C PHE A 39 1.32 14.46 2.71
N LEU A 40 0.38 15.33 3.08
CA LEU A 40 -1.06 15.04 2.90
C LEU A 40 -1.44 14.87 1.42
N ALA A 41 -0.85 15.66 0.53
CA ALA A 41 -1.08 15.52 -0.91
C ALA A 41 -0.43 14.22 -1.45
N ALA A 42 0.76 13.86 -0.97
CA ALA A 42 1.44 12.62 -1.31
C ALA A 42 0.63 11.38 -0.85
N VAL A 43 0.13 11.39 0.40
CA VAL A 43 -0.76 10.34 0.96
C VAL A 43 -1.93 10.06 0.01
N ASN A 44 -2.62 11.09 -0.47
CA ASN A 44 -3.76 10.92 -1.38
C ASN A 44 -3.36 10.24 -2.70
N ARG A 45 -2.15 10.50 -3.21
CA ARG A 45 -1.62 9.87 -4.43
C ARG A 45 -1.25 8.41 -4.21
N TYR A 46 -0.56 8.10 -3.11
CA TYR A 46 -0.20 6.72 -2.78
C TYR A 46 -1.42 5.86 -2.47
N ARG A 47 -2.42 6.40 -1.75
CA ARG A 47 -3.70 5.72 -1.54
C ARG A 47 -4.44 5.43 -2.84
N ASN A 48 -4.45 6.35 -3.80
CA ASN A 48 -5.02 6.07 -5.13
C ASN A 48 -4.38 4.84 -5.80
N VAL A 49 -3.06 4.66 -5.63
CA VAL A 49 -2.36 3.48 -6.17
C VAL A 49 -2.81 2.20 -5.48
N ILE A 50 -2.85 2.22 -4.14
CA ILE A 50 -3.26 1.08 -3.33
C ILE A 50 -4.74 0.72 -3.54
N ASP A 51 -5.61 1.69 -3.74
CA ASP A 51 -7.05 1.45 -3.84
C ASP A 51 -7.47 1.04 -5.26
N LYS A 52 -6.85 1.61 -6.30
CA LYS A 52 -7.29 1.46 -7.70
C LYS A 52 -6.40 0.57 -8.56
N TYR A 53 -5.15 0.38 -8.16
CA TYR A 53 -4.13 -0.28 -8.98
C TYR A 53 -3.42 -1.43 -8.24
N GLN A 54 -4.17 -2.16 -7.40
CA GLN A 54 -3.70 -3.29 -6.57
C GLN A 54 -2.93 -4.40 -7.30
N THR A 55 -3.14 -4.52 -8.61
CA THR A 55 -2.50 -5.56 -9.46
C THR A 55 -1.20 -5.09 -10.11
N THR A 56 -0.79 -3.85 -9.88
CA THR A 56 0.41 -3.26 -10.49
C THR A 56 1.65 -3.48 -9.63
N THR A 57 2.84 -3.39 -10.23
CA THR A 57 4.11 -3.54 -9.52
C THR A 57 4.44 -2.34 -8.62
N HIS A 58 3.63 -1.28 -8.67
CA HIS A 58 3.84 -0.05 -7.90
C HIS A 58 3.29 -0.11 -6.47
N VAL A 59 2.45 -1.07 -6.14
CA VAL A 59 1.79 -1.14 -4.82
C VAL A 59 2.78 -1.26 -3.66
N PRO A 60 3.85 -2.09 -3.74
CA PRO A 60 4.82 -2.18 -2.64
C PRO A 60 5.51 -0.85 -2.34
N GLU A 61 5.95 -0.14 -3.39
CA GLU A 61 6.54 1.20 -3.24
C GLU A 61 5.51 2.18 -2.66
N ALA A 62 4.27 2.16 -3.15
CA ALA A 62 3.22 3.04 -2.66
C ALA A 62 2.94 2.86 -1.16
N LEU A 63 2.91 1.62 -0.68
CA LEU A 63 2.74 1.31 0.75
C LEU A 63 3.91 1.83 1.59
N HIS A 64 5.15 1.62 1.13
CA HIS A 64 6.33 2.16 1.81
C HIS A 64 6.32 3.68 1.89
N ARG A 65 6.11 4.36 0.76
CA ARG A 65 6.03 5.83 0.72
C ARG A 65 4.87 6.38 1.54
N LEU A 66 3.76 5.64 1.61
CA LEU A 66 2.64 5.99 2.46
C LEU A 66 3.01 5.92 3.95
N ALA A 67 3.78 4.90 4.36
CA ALA A 67 4.31 4.80 5.71
C ALA A 67 5.28 5.96 6.03
N GLU A 68 6.19 6.31 5.12
CA GLU A 68 7.09 7.48 5.27
C GLU A 68 6.31 8.78 5.45
N CYS A 69 5.23 8.98 4.67
CA CYS A 69 4.38 10.15 4.82
C CYS A 69 3.65 10.17 6.16
N TYR A 70 3.18 9.02 6.66
CA TYR A 70 2.53 8.94 7.96
C TYR A 70 3.50 9.23 9.10
N GLU A 71 4.71 8.68 9.07
CA GLU A 71 5.77 9.04 10.02
C GLU A 71 6.09 10.54 10.00
N SER A 72 6.22 11.11 8.80
CA SER A 72 6.50 12.54 8.62
C SER A 72 5.38 13.45 9.16
N LEU A 73 4.16 12.92 9.25
CA LEU A 73 2.99 13.59 9.84
C LEU A 73 2.83 13.32 11.35
N GLY A 74 3.68 12.48 11.94
CA GLY A 74 3.58 12.06 13.35
C GLY A 74 2.50 11.00 13.61
N LEU A 75 2.01 10.34 12.55
CA LEU A 75 0.98 9.29 12.61
C LEU A 75 1.64 7.91 12.66
N HIS A 76 2.37 7.65 13.74
CA HIS A 76 3.19 6.44 13.90
C HIS A 76 2.38 5.14 13.82
N ASP A 77 1.20 5.10 14.46
CA ASP A 77 0.35 3.92 14.44
C ASP A 77 -0.12 3.56 13.02
N GLU A 78 -0.46 4.57 12.20
CA GLU A 78 -0.82 4.39 10.80
C GLU A 78 0.38 3.94 9.96
N ALA A 79 1.58 4.46 10.22
CA ALA A 79 2.80 4.03 9.55
C ALA A 79 3.11 2.55 9.85
N VAL A 80 3.07 2.14 11.12
CA VAL A 80 3.25 0.74 11.56
C VAL A 80 2.24 -0.18 10.89
N LYS A 81 0.96 0.20 10.87
CA LYS A 81 -0.10 -0.58 10.18
C LYS A 81 0.16 -0.69 8.68
N THR A 82 0.62 0.38 8.05
CA THR A 82 0.91 0.39 6.61
C THR A 82 2.10 -0.51 6.29
N ALA A 83 3.17 -0.44 7.09
CA ALA A 83 4.31 -1.34 7.01
C ALA A 83 3.92 -2.81 7.27
N ALA A 84 2.94 -3.06 8.15
CA ALA A 84 2.33 -4.39 8.36
C ALA A 84 1.79 -4.98 7.08
N VAL A 85 0.96 -4.19 6.39
CA VAL A 85 0.28 -4.59 5.17
C VAL A 85 1.31 -4.86 4.08
N LEU A 86 2.35 -4.04 3.98
CA LEU A 86 3.47 -4.27 3.07
C LEU A 86 4.17 -5.59 3.38
N GLY A 87 4.57 -5.84 4.63
CA GLY A 87 5.27 -7.06 5.02
C GLY A 87 4.43 -8.32 4.84
N TYR A 88 3.13 -8.26 5.13
CA TYR A 88 2.22 -9.40 4.98
C TYR A 88 1.99 -9.76 3.51
N ASN A 89 1.77 -8.77 2.64
CA ASN A 89 1.43 -9.01 1.23
C ASN A 89 2.66 -9.12 0.32
N TYR A 90 3.78 -8.50 0.70
CA TYR A 90 4.99 -8.38 -0.11
C TYR A 90 6.29 -8.60 0.71
N PRO A 91 6.43 -9.73 1.42
CA PRO A 91 7.55 -9.98 2.34
C PRO A 91 8.94 -10.00 1.68
N GLY A 92 9.01 -10.22 0.36
CA GLY A 92 10.26 -10.25 -0.41
C GLY A 92 10.52 -8.99 -1.25
N ALA A 93 9.69 -7.95 -1.14
CA ALA A 93 9.94 -6.70 -1.83
C ALA A 93 11.05 -5.91 -1.12
N ASP A 94 11.95 -5.28 -1.88
CA ASP A 94 13.04 -4.45 -1.34
C ASP A 94 12.52 -3.41 -0.31
N TRP A 95 11.32 -2.88 -0.56
CA TRP A 95 10.62 -1.90 0.27
C TRP A 95 10.26 -2.37 1.69
N TYR A 96 10.15 -3.68 1.91
CA TYR A 96 9.78 -4.21 3.22
C TYR A 96 10.88 -3.92 4.26
N GLY A 97 12.15 -4.16 3.90
CA GLY A 97 13.28 -3.91 4.80
C GLY A 97 13.36 -2.46 5.25
N ASP A 98 13.21 -1.54 4.29
CA ASP A 98 13.22 -0.09 4.55
C ASP A 98 12.04 0.33 5.43
N SER A 99 10.84 -0.18 5.16
CA SER A 99 9.64 0.11 5.95
C SER A 99 9.74 -0.43 7.37
N TYR A 100 10.34 -1.61 7.54
CA TYR A 100 10.55 -2.20 8.86
C TYR A 100 11.52 -1.39 9.71
N GLY A 101 12.61 -0.90 9.11
CA GLY A 101 13.55 0.01 9.76
C GLY A 101 12.91 1.36 10.12
N LEU A 102 12.07 1.90 9.22
CA LEU A 102 11.37 3.16 9.41
C LEU A 102 10.49 3.17 10.68
N VAL A 103 9.73 2.10 10.92
CA VAL A 103 8.79 2.01 12.06
C VAL A 103 9.45 1.45 13.34
N GLY A 104 10.77 1.53 13.43
CA GLY A 104 11.54 1.17 14.62
C GLY A 104 11.72 -0.34 14.83
N GLY A 105 11.53 -1.16 13.80
CA GLY A 105 11.58 -2.62 13.93
C GLY A 105 10.45 -3.20 14.78
N THR A 106 9.44 -2.39 15.09
CA THR A 106 8.22 -2.83 15.73
C THR A 106 7.42 -3.57 14.67
N ALA A 107 7.55 -4.90 14.64
CA ALA A 107 6.58 -5.72 13.94
C ALA A 107 5.20 -5.27 14.45
N PRO A 108 4.27 -4.89 13.57
CA PRO A 108 2.91 -4.56 13.97
C PRO A 108 2.43 -5.74 14.81
N ALA A 109 1.87 -5.46 15.99
CA ALA A 109 1.28 -6.48 16.83
C ALA A 109 0.20 -7.20 16.01
N THR A 110 0.58 -8.28 15.33
CA THR A 110 -0.30 -9.25 14.68
C THR A 110 -0.81 -10.25 15.70
N GLU A 111 -0.79 -9.91 16.98
CA GLU A 111 -1.64 -10.56 17.94
C GLU A 111 -3.03 -9.90 17.86
N PRO A 112 -4.04 -10.56 17.25
CA PRO A 112 -5.40 -10.21 17.64
C PRO A 112 -5.44 -10.35 19.16
N LYS A 113 -5.81 -9.29 19.89
CA LYS A 113 -6.08 -9.37 21.33
C LYS A 113 -6.97 -10.60 21.56
N LYS A 114 -6.37 -11.66 22.08
CA LYS A 114 -6.96 -13.00 22.21
C LYS A 114 -7.79 -13.09 23.50
N ASP A 115 -8.19 -11.94 24.04
CA ASP A 115 -8.48 -11.81 25.48
C ASP A 115 -9.89 -11.28 25.72
N ARG A 116 -10.81 -11.46 24.77
CA ARG A 116 -12.24 -11.24 25.02
C ARG A 116 -13.04 -12.38 24.44
N THR A 117 -13.54 -13.22 25.34
CA THR A 117 -14.49 -14.27 24.98
C THR A 117 -15.85 -13.63 24.70
N TRP A 118 -16.52 -14.12 23.67
CA TRP A 118 -17.76 -13.54 23.12
C TRP A 118 -18.97 -13.57 24.08
N PHE A 119 -18.85 -14.27 25.22
CA PHE A 119 -19.88 -14.37 26.24
C PHE A 119 -19.85 -13.24 27.29
N GLU A 120 -18.75 -12.47 27.39
CA GLU A 120 -18.67 -11.29 28.28
C GLU A 120 -19.59 -10.13 27.83
N TRP A 121 -20.27 -10.27 26.69
CA TRP A 121 -21.18 -9.27 26.12
C TRP A 121 -22.66 -9.48 26.52
N LEU A 122 -22.96 -10.49 27.35
CA LEU A 122 -24.33 -10.87 27.71
C LEU A 122 -24.76 -10.49 29.13
N TRP A 123 -23.90 -9.79 29.89
CA TRP A 123 -24.24 -9.17 31.18
C TRP A 123 -23.50 -7.86 31.37
#